data_AF-A0A524KW66-F1
#
_entry.id   AF-A0A524KW66-F1
#
_cell.length_a   1.000
_cell.length_b   1.000
_cell.length_c   1.000
_cell.angle_alpha   90.00
_cell.angle_beta   90.00
_cell.angle_gamma   90.00
#
_symmetry.space_group_name_H-M   'P 1'
#
loop_
_entity.id
_entity.type
_entity.pdbx_description
1 polymer ?
#
loop_
_entity_poly.entity_id
_entity_poly.type
_entity_poly.pdbx_seq_one_letter_code
_entity_poly.pdbx_strand_id
1 'polypeptide(L)'
;PGGYIYVTYDLFDYIQSDDELAGILAHEIAHIVHNHALKQTRDNTKYTLLTILAVLLTREPDVAVLGNLTAITFLNQYRREYEEDADLTATELLIKTGYNPVGFLTFLERLYTREMFKPEPNLGIFQTHPETENRVNYVKNMLIEKGMGIDRRATTDYLEVSSKYILKDSFYTGIISIDDIPVLTLAFPKREEIFLKIIETSQNLDRFLSIDLIPYEINISVEGNRSTLLIRNNKIISLDDSETAYLGRTAEEVLQETKDKIRQALWEFKLNLPFSIKEDI
;
A
#
# COMPACT_ATOMS: atom_id res chain seq x y z
N PRO A 1 7.12 -3.13 -28.57
CA PRO A 1 8.06 -3.56 -29.62
C PRO A 1 9.51 -3.53 -29.11
N GLY A 2 10.36 -4.46 -29.53
CA GLY A 2 11.82 -4.47 -29.25
C GLY A 2 12.28 -5.16 -27.96
N GLY A 3 11.40 -5.34 -26.96
CA GLY A 3 11.76 -6.03 -25.70
C GLY A 3 12.59 -5.19 -24.72
N TYR A 4 12.75 -3.89 -24.99
CA TYR A 4 13.47 -2.98 -24.12
C TYR A 4 12.53 -2.38 -23.08
N ILE A 5 12.97 -2.36 -21.83
CA ILE A 5 12.33 -1.67 -20.72
C ILE A 5 13.29 -0.56 -20.27
N TYR A 6 12.77 0.66 -20.14
CA TYR A 6 13.55 1.80 -19.69
C TYR A 6 13.10 2.18 -18.28
N VAL A 7 14.06 2.25 -17.37
CA VAL A 7 13.82 2.62 -15.97
C VAL A 7 14.36 4.03 -15.76
N THR A 8 13.49 4.95 -15.32
CA THR A 8 13.87 6.34 -15.04
C THR A 8 14.44 6.47 -13.63
N TYR A 9 15.31 7.46 -13.40
CA TYR A 9 15.87 7.71 -12.06
C TYR A 9 14.76 8.10 -11.06
N ASP A 10 13.83 8.95 -11.48
CA ASP A 10 12.69 9.42 -10.67
C ASP A 10 11.80 8.27 -10.15
N LEU A 11 11.85 7.10 -10.78
CA LEU A 11 11.14 5.93 -10.30
C LEU A 11 11.70 5.44 -8.95
N PHE A 12 13.01 5.55 -8.73
CA PHE A 12 13.65 5.13 -7.49
C PHE A 12 13.37 6.06 -6.31
N ASP A 13 13.01 7.32 -6.57
CA ASP A 13 12.50 8.23 -5.53
C ASP A 13 11.08 7.81 -5.06
N TYR A 14 10.43 6.93 -5.81
CA TYR A 14 9.05 6.52 -5.57
C TYR A 14 8.91 5.04 -5.18
N ILE A 15 9.78 4.14 -5.61
CA ILE A 15 9.73 2.74 -5.19
C ILE A 15 10.22 2.57 -3.75
N GLN A 16 9.59 1.67 -2.99
CA GLN A 16 9.90 1.41 -1.59
C GLN A 16 10.33 -0.01 -1.27
N SER A 17 10.32 -0.90 -2.25
CA SER A 17 10.88 -2.24 -2.11
C SER A 17 11.22 -2.87 -3.45
N ASP A 18 12.04 -3.91 -3.40
CA ASP A 18 12.33 -4.75 -4.57
C ASP A 18 11.07 -5.43 -5.11
N ASP A 19 10.09 -5.74 -4.24
CA ASP A 19 8.79 -6.32 -4.65
C ASP A 19 7.95 -5.32 -5.46
N GLU A 20 7.95 -4.04 -5.09
CA GLU A 20 7.30 -2.98 -5.88
C GLU A 20 7.99 -2.83 -7.25
N LEU A 21 9.33 -2.78 -7.28
CA LEU A 21 10.08 -2.70 -8.53
C LEU A 21 9.81 -3.90 -9.43
N ALA A 22 9.85 -5.11 -8.86
CA ALA A 22 9.54 -6.33 -9.57
C ALA A 22 8.12 -6.29 -10.15
N GLY A 23 7.15 -5.75 -9.39
CA GLY A 23 5.77 -5.58 -9.84
C GLY A 23 5.66 -4.71 -11.09
N ILE A 24 6.33 -3.56 -11.09
CA ILE A 24 6.33 -2.62 -12.22
C ILE A 24 7.02 -3.26 -13.43
N LEU A 25 8.17 -3.89 -13.23
CA LEU A 25 8.87 -4.58 -14.32
C LEU A 25 8.06 -5.74 -14.89
N ALA A 26 7.37 -6.51 -14.05
CA ALA A 26 6.49 -7.60 -14.49
C ALA A 26 5.33 -7.07 -15.35
N HIS A 27 4.78 -5.90 -15.00
CA HIS A 27 3.76 -5.22 -15.80
C HIS A 27 4.30 -4.76 -17.16
N GLU A 28 5.47 -4.13 -17.22
CA GLU A 28 6.10 -3.73 -18.49
C GLU A 28 6.46 -4.95 -19.37
N ILE A 29 6.93 -6.04 -18.75
CA ILE A 29 7.17 -7.32 -19.45
C ILE A 29 5.86 -7.86 -20.03
N ALA A 30 4.75 -7.79 -19.29
CA ALA A 30 3.46 -8.25 -19.78
C ALA A 30 3.00 -7.48 -21.02
N HIS A 31 3.17 -6.15 -21.05
CA HIS A 31 2.90 -5.36 -22.27
C HIS A 31 3.71 -5.81 -23.49
N ILE A 32 4.98 -6.20 -23.27
CA ILE A 32 5.85 -6.72 -24.33
C ILE A 32 5.36 -8.09 -24.80
N VAL A 33 5.12 -9.02 -23.88
CA VAL A 33 4.65 -10.38 -24.17
C VAL A 33 3.35 -10.35 -24.97
N HIS A 34 2.42 -9.49 -24.57
CA HIS A 34 1.12 -9.35 -25.23
C HIS A 34 1.11 -8.44 -26.45
N ASN A 35 2.25 -7.86 -26.81
CA ASN A 35 2.39 -6.96 -27.94
C ASN A 35 1.41 -5.77 -27.89
N HIS A 36 1.09 -5.27 -26.69
CA HIS A 36 0.07 -4.23 -26.50
C HIS A 36 0.32 -2.97 -27.34
N ALA A 37 1.57 -2.51 -27.42
CA ALA A 37 1.94 -1.37 -28.26
C ALA A 37 1.61 -1.57 -29.76
N LEU A 38 1.81 -2.78 -30.29
CA LEU A 38 1.50 -3.10 -31.69
C LEU A 38 -0.02 -3.21 -31.90
N LYS A 39 -0.73 -3.83 -30.96
CA LYS A 39 -2.20 -3.93 -30.98
C LYS A 39 -2.83 -2.54 -30.93
N GLN A 40 -2.37 -1.68 -30.01
CA GLN A 40 -2.79 -0.28 -29.87
C GLN A 40 -2.55 0.51 -31.15
N THR A 41 -1.36 0.43 -31.75
CA THR A 41 -1.05 1.12 -33.01
C THR A 41 -1.97 0.67 -34.16
N ARG A 42 -2.23 -0.64 -34.26
CA ARG A 42 -3.13 -1.21 -35.27
C ARG A 42 -4.56 -0.72 -35.06
N ASP A 43 -5.04 -0.73 -33.84
CA ASP A 43 -6.40 -0.32 -33.53
C ASP A 43 -6.57 1.18 -33.79
N ASN A 44 -5.64 2.02 -33.33
CA ASN A 44 -5.60 3.44 -33.63
C ASN A 44 -5.65 3.72 -35.13
N THR A 45 -4.88 2.98 -35.93
CA THR A 45 -4.90 3.09 -37.40
C THR A 45 -6.26 2.73 -37.99
N LYS A 46 -6.95 1.69 -37.48
CA LYS A 46 -8.32 1.35 -37.92
C LYS A 46 -9.31 2.46 -37.62
N TYR A 47 -9.25 3.06 -36.43
CA TYR A 47 -10.13 4.19 -36.07
C TYR A 47 -9.86 5.38 -36.99
N THR A 48 -8.60 5.76 -37.21
CA THR A 48 -8.26 6.84 -38.15
C THR A 48 -8.82 6.58 -39.56
N LEU A 49 -8.72 5.35 -40.06
CA LEU A 49 -9.29 4.99 -41.37
C LEU A 49 -10.82 5.09 -41.38
N LEU A 50 -11.49 4.61 -40.34
CA LEU A 50 -12.95 4.74 -40.20
C LEU A 50 -13.40 6.20 -40.11
N THR A 51 -12.67 7.05 -39.40
CA THR A 51 -12.95 8.48 -39.30
C THR A 51 -12.79 9.17 -40.66
N ILE A 52 -11.71 8.86 -41.40
CA ILE A 52 -11.50 9.38 -42.76
C ILE A 52 -12.64 8.94 -43.71
N LEU A 53 -13.04 7.67 -43.65
CA LEU A 53 -14.18 7.15 -44.40
C LEU A 53 -15.49 7.86 -44.04
N ALA A 54 -15.74 8.10 -42.76
CA ALA A 54 -16.92 8.82 -42.30
C ALA A 54 -16.94 10.26 -42.83
N VAL A 55 -15.83 11.00 -42.76
CA VAL A 55 -15.70 12.37 -43.30
C VAL A 55 -15.91 12.39 -44.82
N LEU A 56 -15.37 11.41 -45.54
CA LEU A 56 -15.53 11.32 -47.00
C LEU A 56 -17.00 11.08 -47.39
N LEU A 57 -17.75 10.35 -46.57
CA LEU A 57 -19.18 10.08 -46.77
C LEU A 57 -20.07 11.24 -46.34
N THR A 58 -19.70 12.02 -45.31
CA THR A 58 -20.53 13.11 -44.75
C THR A 58 -20.19 14.50 -45.30
N ARG A 59 -19.01 14.70 -45.89
CA ARG A 59 -18.53 15.95 -46.54
C ARG A 59 -18.47 17.20 -45.64
N GLU A 60 -18.46 17.04 -44.32
CA GLU A 60 -18.28 18.17 -43.38
C GLU A 60 -16.88 18.14 -42.74
N PRO A 61 -15.98 19.10 -43.06
CA PRO A 61 -14.57 19.06 -42.66
C PRO A 61 -14.28 19.66 -41.27
N ASP A 62 -15.17 20.48 -40.70
CA ASP A 62 -14.81 21.38 -39.58
C ASP A 62 -14.81 20.72 -38.19
N VAL A 63 -15.54 19.62 -37.99
CA VAL A 63 -15.62 18.97 -36.65
C VAL A 63 -14.50 17.93 -36.45
N ALA A 64 -13.94 17.39 -37.54
CA ALA A 64 -13.00 16.26 -37.50
C ALA A 64 -11.56 16.66 -37.16
N VAL A 65 -11.14 17.89 -37.49
CA VAL A 65 -9.74 18.32 -37.34
C VAL A 65 -9.43 18.73 -35.89
N LEU A 66 -10.38 19.33 -35.17
CA LEU A 66 -10.17 19.77 -33.78
C LEU A 66 -10.15 18.58 -32.79
N GLY A 67 -10.88 17.50 -33.08
CA GLY A 67 -10.86 16.25 -32.31
C GLY A 67 -9.55 15.46 -32.43
N ASN A 68 -8.73 15.70 -33.46
CA ASN A 68 -7.49 14.96 -33.67
C ASN A 68 -6.40 15.33 -32.65
N LEU A 69 -6.33 16.58 -32.18
CA LEU A 69 -5.28 17.00 -31.25
C LEU A 69 -5.50 16.42 -29.83
N THR A 70 -6.76 16.33 -29.40
CA THR A 70 -7.15 15.66 -28.15
C THR A 70 -7.15 14.14 -28.29
N ALA A 71 -7.50 13.60 -29.46
CA ALA A 71 -7.36 12.16 -29.71
C ALA A 71 -5.90 11.71 -29.60
N ILE A 72 -4.91 12.46 -30.11
CA ILE A 72 -3.50 12.05 -30.08
C ILE A 72 -2.96 11.82 -28.65
N THR A 73 -3.37 12.63 -27.66
CA THR A 73 -3.02 12.39 -26.25
C THR A 73 -3.75 11.19 -25.64
N PHE A 74 -5.02 10.98 -25.98
CA PHE A 74 -5.76 9.77 -25.60
C PHE A 74 -5.24 8.49 -26.30
N LEU A 75 -4.66 8.60 -27.50
CA LEU A 75 -4.19 7.49 -28.31
C LEU A 75 -2.89 6.87 -27.78
N ASN A 76 -2.12 7.62 -26.99
CA ASN A 76 -0.91 7.14 -26.32
C ASN A 76 -1.18 6.36 -25.01
N GLN A 77 -2.41 6.43 -24.49
CA GLN A 77 -2.83 5.62 -23.34
C GLN A 77 -3.21 4.22 -23.79
N TYR A 78 -2.79 3.20 -23.05
CA TYR A 78 -3.27 1.85 -23.30
C TYR A 78 -4.76 1.75 -22.99
N ARG A 79 -5.44 0.88 -23.73
CA ARG A 79 -6.82 0.52 -23.42
C ARG A 79 -6.87 -0.15 -22.06
N ARG A 80 -7.95 0.09 -21.33
CA ARG A 80 -8.26 -0.61 -20.08
C ARG A 80 -8.09 -2.13 -20.17
N GLU A 81 -8.56 -2.74 -21.26
CA GLU A 81 -8.42 -4.18 -21.51
C GLU A 81 -6.95 -4.65 -21.55
N TYR A 82 -6.03 -3.80 -22.04
CA TYR A 82 -4.59 -4.11 -22.08
C TYR A 82 -3.93 -3.93 -20.73
N GLU A 83 -4.39 -2.98 -19.92
CA GLU A 83 -3.96 -2.82 -18.52
C GLU A 83 -4.37 -4.01 -17.68
N GLU A 84 -5.64 -4.45 -17.78
CA GLU A 84 -6.14 -5.62 -17.05
C GLU A 84 -5.38 -6.91 -17.45
N ASP A 85 -5.13 -7.12 -18.75
CA ASP A 85 -4.33 -8.25 -19.24
C ASP A 85 -2.87 -8.19 -18.76
N ALA A 86 -2.28 -6.99 -18.74
CA ALA A 86 -0.94 -6.77 -18.22
C ALA A 86 -0.85 -7.01 -16.70
N ASP A 87 -1.81 -6.51 -15.93
CA ASP A 87 -1.88 -6.66 -14.47
C ASP A 87 -2.06 -8.11 -14.03
N LEU A 88 -2.93 -8.84 -14.75
CA LEU A 88 -3.12 -10.28 -14.56
C LEU A 88 -1.81 -11.02 -14.78
N THR A 89 -1.17 -10.77 -15.93
CA THR A 89 0.07 -11.46 -16.31
C THR A 89 1.22 -11.09 -15.38
N ALA A 90 1.33 -9.82 -14.98
CA ALA A 90 2.32 -9.36 -14.02
C ALA A 90 2.18 -10.09 -12.69
N THR A 91 0.95 -10.16 -12.16
CA THR A 91 0.68 -10.87 -10.90
C THR A 91 1.03 -12.35 -11.00
N GLU A 92 0.71 -13.00 -12.11
CA GLU A 92 1.09 -14.40 -12.34
C GLU A 92 2.61 -14.61 -12.45
N LEU A 93 3.33 -13.65 -13.04
CA LEU A 93 4.80 -13.69 -13.11
C LEU A 93 5.43 -13.52 -11.73
N LEU A 94 4.92 -12.60 -10.90
CA LEU A 94 5.40 -12.37 -9.53
C LEU A 94 5.25 -13.63 -8.67
N ILE A 95 4.07 -14.25 -8.71
CA ILE A 95 3.78 -15.51 -7.99
C ILE A 95 4.78 -16.61 -8.39
N LYS A 96 5.19 -16.67 -9.66
CA LYS A 96 6.14 -17.69 -10.17
C LYS A 96 7.59 -17.38 -9.84
N THR A 97 7.94 -16.12 -9.61
CA THR A 97 9.34 -15.66 -9.46
C THR A 97 9.76 -15.48 -8.01
N GLY A 98 8.81 -15.58 -7.06
CA GLY A 98 9.09 -15.52 -5.62
C GLY A 98 9.10 -14.10 -5.05
N TYR A 99 8.90 -13.07 -5.89
CA TYR A 99 8.58 -11.72 -5.45
C TYR A 99 7.15 -11.67 -4.92
N ASN A 100 6.92 -10.85 -3.89
CA ASN A 100 5.60 -10.72 -3.28
C ASN A 100 4.68 -9.86 -4.17
N PRO A 101 3.62 -10.42 -4.76
CA PRO A 101 2.71 -9.68 -5.65
C PRO A 101 1.91 -8.58 -4.93
N VAL A 102 1.89 -8.58 -3.59
CA VAL A 102 1.35 -7.47 -2.80
C VAL A 102 2.16 -6.19 -3.01
N GLY A 103 3.43 -6.27 -3.40
CA GLY A 103 4.25 -5.10 -3.73
C GLY A 103 3.68 -4.35 -4.94
N PHE A 104 3.25 -5.08 -5.97
CA PHE A 104 2.59 -4.46 -7.11
C PHE A 104 1.28 -3.76 -6.74
N LEU A 105 0.44 -4.39 -5.90
CA LEU A 105 -0.78 -3.76 -5.38
C LEU A 105 -0.44 -2.49 -4.58
N THR A 106 0.56 -2.56 -3.71
CA THR A 106 0.95 -1.47 -2.83
C THR A 106 1.46 -0.28 -3.64
N PHE A 107 2.25 -0.52 -4.69
CA PHE A 107 2.66 0.50 -5.63
C PHE A 107 1.46 1.20 -6.31
N LEU A 108 0.48 0.43 -6.80
CA LEU A 108 -0.71 0.99 -7.44
C LEU A 108 -1.56 1.83 -6.48
N GLU A 109 -1.72 1.39 -5.23
CA GLU A 109 -2.45 2.14 -4.20
C GLU A 109 -1.76 3.48 -3.87
N ARG A 110 -0.42 3.48 -3.82
CA ARG A 110 0.38 4.70 -3.66
C ARG A 110 0.19 5.63 -4.85
N LEU A 111 0.21 5.07 -6.06
CA LEU A 111 0.06 5.83 -7.29
C LEU A 111 -1.30 6.51 -7.35
N TYR A 112 -2.36 5.75 -7.08
CA TYR A 112 -3.74 6.26 -7.02
C TYR A 112 -3.86 7.42 -6.02
N THR A 113 -3.25 7.27 -4.85
CA THR A 113 -3.30 8.35 -3.85
C THR A 113 -2.57 9.61 -4.34
N ARG A 114 -1.40 9.45 -4.96
CA ARG A 114 -0.65 10.59 -5.48
C ARG A 114 -1.44 11.36 -6.54
N GLU A 115 -2.11 10.65 -7.45
CA GLU A 115 -2.98 11.23 -8.47
C GLU A 115 -4.13 12.05 -7.87
N MET A 116 -4.70 11.60 -6.74
CA MET A 116 -5.76 12.32 -6.03
C MET A 116 -5.29 13.64 -5.39
N PHE A 117 -4.07 13.70 -4.83
CA PHE A 117 -3.58 14.87 -4.08
C PHE A 117 -2.71 15.83 -4.89
N LYS A 118 -2.04 15.35 -5.93
CA LYS A 118 -1.21 16.15 -6.83
C LYS A 118 -1.60 15.84 -8.28
N PRO A 119 -2.64 16.51 -8.83
CA PRO A 119 -3.01 16.38 -10.24
C PRO A 119 -2.00 17.06 -11.18
N GLU A 120 -0.70 17.09 -10.82
CA GLU A 120 0.34 17.57 -11.72
C GLU A 120 0.56 16.54 -12.84
N PRO A 121 0.75 16.97 -14.10
CA PRO A 121 0.56 16.07 -15.25
C PRO A 121 1.77 15.20 -15.58
N ASN A 122 2.88 15.24 -14.83
CA ASN A 122 4.19 14.86 -15.36
C ASN A 122 4.88 13.74 -14.58
N LEU A 123 4.43 12.53 -14.83
CA LEU A 123 5.24 11.34 -14.70
C LEU A 123 5.13 10.60 -16.03
N GLY A 124 6.19 10.65 -16.84
CA GLY A 124 6.14 10.22 -18.25
C GLY A 124 5.70 8.77 -18.48
N ILE A 125 5.87 7.89 -17.48
CA ILE A 125 5.39 6.50 -17.52
C ILE A 125 3.93 6.35 -17.07
N PHE A 126 3.41 7.24 -16.22
CA PHE A 126 2.04 7.12 -15.69
C PHE A 126 1.02 7.87 -16.56
N GLN A 127 1.47 8.73 -17.48
CA GLN A 127 0.61 9.33 -18.51
C GLN A 127 -0.06 8.30 -19.42
N THR A 128 0.55 7.13 -19.61
CA THR A 128 0.06 6.08 -20.52
C THR A 128 -0.89 5.07 -19.86
N HIS A 129 -1.08 5.10 -18.53
CA HIS A 129 -1.85 4.10 -17.75
C HIS A 129 -2.86 4.77 -16.77
N PRO A 130 -3.95 5.38 -17.26
CA PRO A 130 -4.75 6.37 -16.50
C PRO A 130 -5.81 5.82 -15.52
N GLU A 131 -5.97 4.51 -15.35
CA GLU A 131 -7.08 3.92 -14.57
C GLU A 131 -6.64 3.28 -13.23
N THR A 132 -5.89 4.01 -12.41
CA THR A 132 -5.23 3.43 -11.22
C THR A 132 -6.22 2.85 -10.18
N GLU A 133 -7.40 3.45 -9.97
CA GLU A 133 -8.41 2.94 -9.02
C GLU A 133 -8.98 1.57 -9.41
N ASN A 134 -9.34 1.41 -10.68
CA ASN A 134 -9.89 0.16 -11.20
C ASN A 134 -8.85 -0.95 -11.11
N ARG A 135 -7.58 -0.62 -11.41
CA ARG A 135 -6.45 -1.54 -11.35
C ARG A 135 -6.16 -1.99 -9.92
N VAL A 136 -6.18 -1.09 -8.94
CA VAL A 136 -6.06 -1.43 -7.51
C VAL A 136 -7.11 -2.48 -7.12
N ASN A 137 -8.38 -2.22 -7.44
CA ASN A 137 -9.46 -3.15 -7.10
C ASN A 137 -9.34 -4.48 -7.85
N TYR A 138 -8.95 -4.44 -9.12
CA TYR A 138 -8.73 -5.62 -9.95
C TYR A 138 -7.63 -6.52 -9.39
N VAL A 139 -6.43 -5.96 -9.14
CA VAL A 139 -5.30 -6.70 -8.57
C VAL A 139 -5.64 -7.21 -7.17
N LYS A 140 -6.25 -6.39 -6.32
CA LYS A 140 -6.68 -6.80 -4.97
C LYS A 140 -7.60 -8.02 -4.99
N ASN A 141 -8.63 -8.00 -5.84
CA ASN A 141 -9.57 -9.12 -5.96
C ASN A 141 -8.87 -10.39 -6.46
N MET A 142 -7.98 -10.26 -7.45
CA MET A 142 -7.20 -11.39 -7.95
C MET A 142 -6.30 -12.02 -6.87
N LEU A 143 -5.64 -11.22 -6.02
CA LEU A 143 -4.82 -11.74 -4.92
C LEU A 143 -5.68 -12.53 -3.92
N ILE A 144 -6.87 -12.02 -3.59
CA ILE A 144 -7.85 -12.69 -2.71
C ILE A 144 -8.34 -14.01 -3.32
N GLU A 145 -8.72 -14.02 -4.60
CA GLU A 145 -9.18 -15.22 -5.31
C GLU A 145 -8.11 -16.32 -5.37
N LYS A 146 -6.83 -15.92 -5.50
CA LYS A 146 -5.69 -16.83 -5.46
C LYS A 146 -5.31 -17.27 -4.04
N GLY A 147 -6.06 -16.84 -3.02
CA GLY A 147 -5.87 -17.23 -1.62
C GLY A 147 -4.65 -16.60 -0.96
N MET A 148 -4.14 -15.49 -1.48
CA MET A 148 -2.98 -14.81 -0.91
C MET A 148 -3.42 -13.76 0.13
N GLY A 149 -2.79 -13.82 1.31
CA GLY A 149 -2.95 -12.79 2.33
C GLY A 149 -2.37 -11.47 1.84
N ILE A 150 -3.12 -10.38 1.97
CA ILE A 150 -2.65 -9.04 1.63
C ILE A 150 -1.97 -8.45 2.87
N ASP A 151 -0.65 -8.63 2.96
CA ASP A 151 0.19 -7.96 3.95
C ASP A 151 1.10 -6.93 3.26
N ARG A 152 0.71 -5.66 3.32
CA ARG A 152 1.43 -4.54 2.67
C ARG A 152 2.74 -4.19 3.38
N ARG A 153 2.90 -4.61 4.64
CA ARG A 153 4.14 -4.41 5.40
C ARG A 153 5.21 -5.40 4.99
N ALA A 154 4.83 -6.57 4.48
CA ALA A 154 5.79 -7.51 3.91
C ALA A 154 6.49 -6.97 2.64
N THR A 155 5.99 -5.88 2.07
CA THR A 155 6.49 -5.32 0.81
C THR A 155 6.89 -3.85 0.93
N THR A 156 6.92 -3.29 2.15
CA THR A 156 7.34 -1.92 2.43
C THR A 156 8.09 -1.86 3.76
N ASP A 157 9.15 -1.06 3.86
CA ASP A 157 9.91 -0.89 5.12
C ASP A 157 9.19 -0.01 6.16
N TYR A 158 7.85 -0.04 6.20
CA TYR A 158 7.04 0.85 7.02
C TYR A 158 6.17 0.11 8.03
N LEU A 159 5.88 0.79 9.14
CA LEU A 159 5.18 0.24 10.30
C LEU A 159 5.90 -1.00 10.85
N GLU A 160 7.23 -0.99 10.83
CA GLU A 160 8.07 -2.06 11.35
C GLU A 160 7.94 -2.12 12.88
N VAL A 161 7.53 -3.27 13.41
CA VAL A 161 7.41 -3.45 14.86
C VAL A 161 8.73 -3.98 15.40
N SER A 162 9.45 -3.15 16.16
CA SER A 162 10.70 -3.52 16.81
C SER A 162 10.58 -3.54 18.33
N SER A 163 11.38 -4.38 19.00
CA SER A 163 11.43 -4.41 20.46
C SER A 163 12.85 -4.33 20.99
N LYS A 164 13.03 -3.60 22.10
CA LYS A 164 14.31 -3.40 22.79
C LYS A 164 14.15 -3.70 24.28
N TYR A 165 15.20 -4.26 24.89
CA TYR A 165 15.24 -4.56 26.32
C TYR A 165 16.39 -3.81 26.98
N ILE A 166 16.10 -3.14 28.09
CA ILE A 166 17.06 -2.34 28.85
C ILE A 166 16.95 -2.76 30.32
N LEU A 167 18.09 -2.99 30.99
CA LEU A 167 18.13 -3.17 32.43
C LEU A 167 18.39 -1.81 33.09
N LYS A 168 17.45 -1.31 33.88
CA LYS A 168 17.57 -0.02 34.57
C LYS A 168 17.06 -0.13 36.00
N ASP A 169 17.84 0.34 36.97
CA ASP A 169 17.44 0.41 38.38
C ASP A 169 16.94 -0.92 38.98
N SER A 170 17.53 -2.05 38.55
CA SER A 170 17.12 -3.43 38.91
C SER A 170 15.79 -3.89 38.32
N PHE A 171 15.21 -3.14 37.39
CA PHE A 171 14.04 -3.52 36.60
C PHE A 171 14.43 -3.81 35.15
N TYR A 172 13.76 -4.80 34.57
CA TYR A 172 13.82 -5.05 33.14
C TYR A 172 12.78 -4.17 32.48
N THR A 173 13.21 -3.30 31.57
CA THR A 173 12.35 -2.44 30.77
C THR A 173 12.31 -2.94 29.34
N GLY A 174 11.10 -3.11 28.82
CA GLY A 174 10.82 -3.54 27.46
C GLY A 174 10.15 -2.39 26.73
N ILE A 175 10.68 -2.04 25.56
CA ILE A 175 10.18 -0.97 24.71
C ILE A 175 9.77 -1.58 23.39
N ILE A 176 8.53 -1.36 22.96
CA ILE A 176 8.05 -1.67 21.62
C ILE A 176 7.95 -0.37 20.85
N SER A 177 8.49 -0.35 19.64
CA SER A 177 8.44 0.79 18.73
C SER A 177 7.77 0.36 17.41
N ILE A 178 7.06 1.30 16.79
CA ILE A 178 6.61 1.20 15.41
C ILE A 178 7.47 2.19 14.64
N ASP A 179 8.25 1.68 13.69
CA ASP A 179 9.37 2.41 13.08
C ASP A 179 10.27 2.98 14.20
N ASP A 180 10.45 4.31 14.23
CA ASP A 180 11.23 5.02 15.25
C ASP A 180 10.40 5.54 16.44
N ILE A 181 9.08 5.32 16.45
CA ILE A 181 8.18 5.84 17.49
C ILE A 181 8.00 4.79 18.60
N PRO A 182 8.45 5.04 19.84
CA PRO A 182 8.15 4.15 20.96
C PRO A 182 6.66 4.21 21.30
N VAL A 183 5.98 3.08 21.17
CA VAL A 183 4.54 2.97 21.38
C VAL A 183 4.17 2.37 22.73
N LEU A 184 4.98 1.45 23.27
CA LEU A 184 4.72 0.83 24.56
C LEU A 184 6.03 0.69 25.34
N THR A 185 6.01 1.10 26.60
CA THR A 185 7.10 0.86 27.55
C THR A 185 6.54 0.15 28.78
N LEU A 186 7.13 -0.98 29.13
CA LEU A 186 6.78 -1.75 30.31
C LEU A 186 8.02 -1.98 31.18
N ALA A 187 7.83 -2.06 32.50
CA ALA A 187 8.90 -2.34 33.45
C ALA A 187 8.46 -3.44 34.43
N PHE A 188 9.24 -4.52 34.51
CA PHE A 188 8.97 -5.65 35.40
C PHE A 188 10.21 -6.00 36.23
N PRO A 189 10.03 -6.55 37.45
CA PRO A 189 11.13 -7.01 38.28
C PRO A 189 11.78 -8.31 37.76
N LYS A 190 11.02 -9.14 37.03
CA LYS A 190 11.49 -10.43 36.50
C LYS A 190 11.65 -10.39 34.98
N ARG A 191 12.79 -10.88 34.51
CA ARG A 191 13.16 -10.91 33.08
C ARG A 191 12.22 -11.75 32.22
N GLU A 192 11.80 -12.91 32.72
CA GLU A 192 11.01 -13.88 31.94
C GLU A 192 9.60 -13.36 31.64
N GLU A 193 8.97 -12.74 32.63
CA GLU A 193 7.61 -12.19 32.52
C GLU A 193 7.56 -11.06 31.47
N ILE A 194 8.53 -10.14 31.49
CA ILE A 194 8.60 -9.08 30.48
C ILE A 194 8.97 -9.60 29.10
N PHE A 195 9.86 -10.58 29.01
CA PHE A 195 10.29 -11.13 27.74
C PHE A 195 9.11 -11.73 26.97
N LEU A 196 8.33 -12.59 27.63
CA LEU A 196 7.14 -13.20 27.06
C LEU A 196 6.11 -12.13 26.65
N LYS A 197 5.85 -11.15 27.52
CA LYS A 197 4.82 -10.14 27.28
C LYS A 197 5.19 -9.20 26.12
N ILE A 198 6.45 -8.78 26.03
CA ILE A 198 6.94 -7.95 24.92
C ILE A 198 6.93 -8.73 23.61
N ILE A 199 7.31 -10.01 23.59
CA ILE A 199 7.29 -10.83 22.37
C ILE A 199 5.86 -11.06 21.89
N GLU A 200 4.94 -11.50 22.76
CA GLU A 200 3.54 -11.72 22.39
C GLU A 200 2.92 -10.43 21.85
N THR A 201 3.18 -9.31 22.54
CA THR A 201 2.66 -8.00 22.12
C THR A 201 3.24 -7.55 20.79
N SER A 202 4.55 -7.71 20.59
CA SER A 202 5.21 -7.35 19.32
C SER A 202 4.67 -8.19 18.17
N GLN A 203 4.50 -9.50 18.36
CA GLN A 203 3.91 -10.39 17.33
C GLN A 203 2.44 -10.07 17.05
N ASN A 204 1.66 -9.69 18.05
CA ASN A 204 0.27 -9.31 17.85
C ASN A 204 0.15 -7.96 17.13
N LEU A 205 0.94 -6.96 17.54
CA LEU A 205 1.05 -5.70 16.80
C LEU A 205 1.48 -5.98 15.37
N ASP A 206 2.52 -6.79 15.20
CA ASP A 206 3.02 -7.17 13.88
C ASP A 206 2.05 -8.03 13.08
N ARG A 207 0.97 -8.56 13.65
CA ARG A 207 -0.05 -9.28 12.89
C ARG A 207 -1.22 -8.40 12.49
N PHE A 208 -1.60 -7.48 13.37
CA PHE A 208 -2.86 -6.74 13.27
C PHE A 208 -2.69 -5.28 12.89
N LEU A 209 -1.46 -4.75 12.95
CA LEU A 209 -1.13 -3.43 12.43
C LEU A 209 -1.21 -3.44 10.91
N SER A 210 -1.89 -2.48 10.32
CA SER A 210 -1.99 -2.31 8.89
C SER A 210 -2.19 -0.85 8.52
N ILE A 211 -1.76 -0.47 7.31
CA ILE A 211 -1.85 0.90 6.80
C ILE A 211 -3.30 1.40 6.75
N ASP A 212 -4.24 0.49 6.50
CA ASP A 212 -5.67 0.73 6.44
C ASP A 212 -6.38 0.74 7.80
N LEU A 213 -5.63 0.71 8.90
CA LEU A 213 -6.21 0.93 10.21
C LEU A 213 -6.79 2.33 10.34
N ILE A 214 -8.05 2.35 10.72
CA ILE A 214 -8.81 3.55 11.04
C ILE A 214 -8.86 3.76 12.55
N PRO A 215 -8.96 5.01 13.05
CA PRO A 215 -8.76 5.30 14.47
C PRO A 215 -9.72 4.58 15.43
N TYR A 216 -10.90 4.18 14.98
CA TYR A 216 -11.91 3.47 15.76
C TYR A 216 -11.74 1.94 15.78
N GLU A 217 -10.84 1.39 14.96
CA GLU A 217 -10.48 -0.03 15.02
C GLU A 217 -9.49 -0.35 16.15
N ILE A 218 -8.90 0.68 16.77
CA ILE A 218 -8.01 0.58 17.93
C ILE A 218 -8.80 0.93 19.20
N ASN A 219 -9.11 -0.08 20.00
CA ASN A 219 -9.99 0.05 21.16
C ASN A 219 -9.32 -0.44 22.44
N ILE A 220 -9.80 0.07 23.57
CA ILE A 220 -9.39 -0.38 24.90
C ILE A 220 -10.64 -0.88 25.59
N SER A 221 -10.61 -2.12 26.07
CA SER A 221 -11.63 -2.68 26.95
C SER A 221 -11.10 -2.64 28.38
N VAL A 222 -11.92 -2.16 29.32
CA VAL A 222 -11.57 -2.06 30.74
C VAL A 222 -12.54 -2.93 31.55
N GLU A 223 -11.98 -3.87 32.30
CA GLU A 223 -12.71 -4.81 33.16
C GLU A 223 -12.10 -4.76 34.57
N GLY A 224 -12.65 -3.91 35.44
CA GLY A 224 -12.09 -3.69 36.77
C GLY A 224 -10.68 -3.08 36.70
N ASN A 225 -9.68 -3.79 37.23
CA ASN A 225 -8.28 -3.34 37.27
C ASN A 225 -7.47 -3.83 36.06
N ARG A 226 -8.14 -4.40 35.06
CA ARG A 226 -7.53 -4.98 33.88
C ARG A 226 -7.96 -4.21 32.64
N SER A 227 -7.01 -3.81 31.83
CA SER A 227 -7.25 -3.12 30.57
C SER A 227 -6.66 -3.92 29.42
N THR A 228 -7.35 -3.97 28.29
CA THR A 228 -6.93 -4.73 27.10
C THR A 228 -6.97 -3.86 25.86
N LEU A 229 -5.85 -3.78 25.16
CA LEU A 229 -5.74 -3.12 23.86
C LEU A 229 -6.17 -4.10 22.76
N LEU A 230 -7.08 -3.66 21.91
CA LEU A 230 -7.67 -4.42 20.83
C LEU A 230 -7.44 -3.70 19.50
N ILE A 231 -7.06 -4.43 18.47
CA ILE A 231 -7.05 -3.96 17.08
C ILE A 231 -7.96 -4.86 16.26
N ARG A 232 -9.01 -4.30 15.64
CA ARG A 232 -10.04 -5.06 14.89
C ARG A 232 -10.61 -6.23 15.72
N ASN A 233 -10.87 -5.97 17.00
CA ASN A 233 -11.31 -6.94 18.02
C ASN A 233 -10.31 -8.06 18.36
N ASN A 234 -9.08 -8.01 17.86
CA ASN A 234 -8.02 -8.94 18.24
C ASN A 234 -7.20 -8.38 19.40
N LYS A 235 -6.95 -9.21 20.40
CA LYS A 235 -6.15 -8.86 21.59
C LYS A 235 -4.69 -8.60 21.20
N ILE A 236 -4.21 -7.40 21.49
CA ILE A 236 -2.80 -7.02 21.36
C ILE A 236 -2.05 -7.32 22.65
N ILE A 237 -2.50 -6.70 23.73
CA ILE A 237 -1.96 -6.85 25.08
C ILE A 237 -3.06 -6.62 26.11
N SER A 238 -2.98 -7.32 27.22
CA SER A 238 -3.74 -7.01 28.42
C SER A 238 -2.80 -6.71 29.57
N LEU A 239 -3.10 -5.66 30.32
CA LEU A 239 -2.35 -5.20 31.48
C LEU A 239 -3.27 -5.14 32.69
N ASP A 240 -2.75 -5.57 33.84
CA ASP A 240 -3.36 -5.34 35.14
C ASP A 240 -2.68 -4.16 35.85
N ASP A 241 -3.40 -3.39 36.67
CA ASP A 241 -2.84 -2.22 37.38
C ASP A 241 -1.59 -2.56 38.23
N SER A 242 -1.49 -3.81 38.70
CA SER A 242 -0.31 -4.29 39.44
C SER A 242 0.93 -4.43 38.56
N GLU A 243 0.76 -4.63 37.25
CA GLU A 243 1.86 -4.72 36.28
C GLU A 243 2.37 -3.34 35.87
N THR A 244 1.51 -2.31 35.90
CA THR A 244 1.88 -0.92 35.57
C THR A 244 2.19 -0.07 36.79
N ALA A 245 1.98 -0.59 38.01
CA ALA A 245 2.25 0.11 39.26
C ALA A 245 3.67 0.70 39.36
N TYR A 246 4.67 0.00 38.79
CA TYR A 246 6.07 0.47 38.76
C TYR A 246 6.29 1.70 37.87
N LEU A 247 5.38 1.95 36.94
CA LEU A 247 5.35 3.16 36.11
C LEU A 247 4.58 4.31 36.78
N GLY A 248 3.98 4.08 37.96
CA GLY A 248 3.15 5.05 38.66
C GLY A 248 1.84 5.38 37.96
N ARG A 249 1.33 4.45 37.13
CA ARG A 249 0.16 4.65 36.25
C ARG A 249 -0.76 3.44 36.24
N THR A 250 -2.03 3.65 35.93
CA THR A 250 -3.00 2.55 35.75
C THR A 250 -2.77 1.83 34.42
N ALA A 251 -3.29 0.60 34.30
CA ALA A 251 -3.25 -0.15 33.05
C ALA A 251 -3.95 0.62 31.92
N GLU A 252 -5.07 1.28 32.23
CA GLU A 252 -5.83 2.09 31.28
C GLU A 252 -4.99 3.27 30.77
N GLU A 253 -4.31 4.01 31.66
CA GLU A 253 -3.48 5.16 31.28
C GLU A 253 -2.31 4.77 30.36
N VAL A 254 -1.67 3.62 30.61
CA VAL A 254 -0.58 3.10 29.77
C VAL A 254 -1.10 2.69 28.40
N LEU A 255 -2.23 1.98 28.34
CA LEU A 255 -2.82 1.56 27.07
C LEU A 255 -3.41 2.72 26.27
N GLN A 256 -3.92 3.76 26.94
CA GLN A 256 -4.43 4.95 26.28
C GLN A 256 -3.29 5.73 25.59
N GLU A 257 -2.17 5.93 26.26
CA GLU A 257 -0.99 6.50 25.61
C GLU A 257 -0.48 5.62 24.47
N THR A 258 -0.47 4.29 24.67
CA THR A 258 -0.06 3.34 23.63
C THR A 258 -0.93 3.48 22.39
N LYS A 259 -2.25 3.55 22.57
CA LYS A 259 -3.23 3.79 21.49
C LYS A 259 -2.97 5.10 20.77
N ASP A 260 -2.70 6.18 21.50
CA ASP A 260 -2.43 7.49 20.90
C ASP A 260 -1.08 7.53 20.16
N LYS A 261 -0.06 6.81 20.65
CA LYS A 261 1.22 6.64 19.97
C LYS A 261 1.14 5.80 18.71
N ILE A 262 0.35 4.72 18.71
CA ILE A 262 0.08 3.94 17.49
C ILE A 262 -0.63 4.82 16.46
N ARG A 263 -1.61 5.63 16.89
CA ARG A 263 -2.29 6.60 16.00
C ARG A 263 -1.31 7.65 15.46
N GLN A 264 -0.40 8.15 16.29
CA GLN A 264 0.67 9.04 15.86
C GLN A 264 1.53 8.40 14.77
N ALA A 265 1.98 7.16 14.97
CA ALA A 265 2.79 6.44 13.97
C ALA A 265 2.04 6.24 12.65
N LEU A 266 0.78 5.82 12.70
CA LEU A 266 -0.07 5.71 11.51
C LEU A 266 -0.27 7.05 10.81
N TRP A 267 -0.39 8.14 11.57
CA TRP A 267 -0.55 9.49 11.03
C TRP A 267 0.74 10.02 10.39
N GLU A 268 1.89 9.89 11.05
CA GLU A 268 3.19 10.28 10.51
C GLU A 268 3.53 9.49 9.25
N PHE A 269 3.20 8.20 9.23
CA PHE A 269 3.24 7.39 8.02
C PHE A 269 2.37 7.99 6.91
N LYS A 270 1.09 8.29 7.18
CA LYS A 270 0.17 8.90 6.20
C LYS A 270 0.61 10.29 5.73
N LEU A 271 1.37 11.04 6.54
CA LEU A 271 1.93 12.33 6.14
C LEU A 271 3.13 12.18 5.21
N ASN A 272 4.05 11.27 5.54
CA ASN A 272 5.25 11.02 4.76
C ASN A 272 4.95 10.23 3.48
N LEU A 273 3.88 9.43 3.50
CA LEU A 273 3.31 8.71 2.39
C LEU A 273 1.80 8.90 2.41
N PRO A 274 1.26 9.88 1.69
CA PRO A 274 -0.19 10.00 1.60
C PRO A 274 -0.71 8.71 0.96
N PHE A 275 -1.46 7.93 1.74
CA PHE A 275 -2.41 6.92 1.28
C PHE A 275 -3.80 7.45 1.62
N SER A 276 -4.58 7.84 0.61
CA SER A 276 -5.95 8.32 0.77
C SER A 276 -6.82 7.10 0.74
N ILE A 277 -7.02 6.47 1.89
CA ILE A 277 -8.19 5.61 2.05
C ILE A 277 -9.34 6.58 2.30
N LYS A 278 -10.02 6.99 1.22
CA LYS A 278 -11.32 7.63 1.34
C LYS A 278 -12.22 6.65 2.09
N GLU A 279 -12.53 6.98 3.33
CA GLU A 279 -13.70 6.44 4.01
C GLU A 279 -14.92 6.98 3.26
N ASP A 280 -15.73 6.09 2.72
CA ASP A 280 -17.07 6.41 2.22
C ASP A 280 -17.88 7.07 3.35
N ILE A 281 -18.48 8.22 3.04
CA ILE A 281 -19.44 8.96 3.88
C ILE A 281 -20.78 8.22 3.88
#